data_AF-A0A1Y3SI36-F1
#
_entry.id   AF-A0A1Y3SI36-F1
#
_cell.length_a   1.000
_cell.length_b   1.000
_cell.length_c   1.000
_cell.angle_alpha   90.00
_cell.angle_beta   90.00
_cell.angle_gamma   90.00
#
_symmetry.space_group_name_H-M   'P 1'
#
loop_
_entity.id
_entity.type
_entity.pdbx_description
1 polymer ?
#
loop_
_entity_poly.entity_id
_entity_poly.type
_entity_poly.pdbx_seq_one_letter_code
_entity_poly.pdbx_strand_id
1 'polypeptide(L)'
;MELYQEILAHILQNTTVSISFPELSCDISTLMEQRCYQALQKIQAILKDDRLDDTECFQKIEEIVCVFENLGSGCGTRHDFG
;
A
#
# COMPACT_ATOMS: atom_id res chain seq x y z
N MET A 1 36.76 10.81 0.35
CA MET A 1 36.08 11.09 -0.92
C MET A 1 36.93 12.10 -1.67
N GLU A 2 36.88 12.16 -3.00
CA GLU A 2 37.61 13.19 -3.76
C GLU A 2 37.00 14.58 -3.49
N LEU A 3 37.80 15.65 -3.51
CA LEU A 3 37.35 17.04 -3.25
C LEU A 3 36.10 17.43 -4.05
N TYR A 4 36.01 16.96 -5.30
CA TYR A 4 34.85 17.15 -6.17
C TYR A 4 33.55 16.57 -5.57
N GLN A 5 33.61 15.37 -4.98
CA GLN A 5 32.46 14.71 -4.37
C GLN A 5 31.99 15.44 -3.11
N GLU A 6 32.93 15.97 -2.33
CA GLU A 6 32.62 16.74 -1.11
C GLU A 6 31.90 18.05 -1.44
N ILE A 7 32.39 18.78 -2.46
CA ILE A 7 31.75 20.00 -2.95
C ILE A 7 30.36 19.70 -3.51
N LEU A 8 30.22 18.64 -4.32
CA LEU A 8 28.95 18.23 -4.89
C LEU A 8 27.92 17.86 -3.80
N ALA A 9 28.32 17.11 -2.78
CA ALA A 9 27.45 16.74 -1.66
C ALA A 9 26.94 17.97 -0.91
N HIS A 10 27.81 18.96 -0.67
CA HIS A 10 27.43 20.19 0.02
C HIS A 10 26.42 21.03 -0.78
N ILE A 11 26.56 21.10 -2.11
CA ILE A 11 25.59 21.79 -2.98
C ILE A 11 24.24 21.08 -2.94
N LEU A 12 24.23 19.75 -3.09
CA LEU A 12 22.99 18.96 -3.14
C LEU A 12 22.21 18.99 -1.81
N GLN A 13 22.90 18.96 -0.66
CA GLN A 13 22.27 19.07 0.66
C GLN A 13 21.52 20.38 0.88
N ASN A 14 21.97 21.46 0.23
CA ASN A 14 21.39 22.80 0.38
C ASN A 14 20.45 23.18 -0.78
N THR A 15 20.16 22.25 -1.68
CA THR A 15 19.30 22.49 -2.84
C THR A 15 17.94 21.84 -2.62
N THR A 16 16.86 22.57 -2.92
CA THR A 16 15.51 21.99 -2.94
C THR A 16 15.39 21.03 -4.12
N VAL A 17 15.16 19.74 -3.82
CA VAL A 17 14.87 18.73 -4.84
C VAL A 17 13.37 18.68 -5.08
N SER A 18 12.96 18.82 -6.34
CA SER A 18 11.58 18.57 -6.78
C SER A 18 11.56 17.32 -7.64
N ILE A 19 10.70 16.37 -7.28
CA ILE A 19 10.45 15.15 -8.05
C ILE A 19 9.12 15.33 -8.76
N SER A 20 9.12 15.16 -10.07
CA SER A 20 7.90 15.14 -10.88
C SER A 20 7.78 13.79 -11.57
N PHE A 21 6.54 13.31 -11.70
CA PHE A 21 6.22 12.08 -12.41
C PHE A 21 5.44 12.45 -13.67
N PRO A 22 6.12 12.84 -14.77
CA PRO A 22 5.47 13.37 -15.97
C PRO A 22 4.57 12.34 -16.68
N GLU A 23 4.85 11.05 -16.49
CA GLU A 23 4.03 9.95 -17.01
C GLU A 23 2.83 9.61 -16.12
N LEU A 24 2.73 10.19 -14.92
CA LEU A 24 1.57 10.07 -14.04
C LEU A 24 0.49 11.05 -14.53
N SER A 25 -0.06 10.77 -15.71
CA SER A 25 -1.09 11.59 -16.35
C SER A 25 -2.48 11.40 -15.74
N CYS A 26 -2.64 10.44 -14.82
CA CYS A 26 -3.91 10.21 -14.14
C CYS A 26 -4.02 11.12 -12.92
N ASP A 27 -5.21 11.67 -12.69
CA ASP A 27 -5.55 12.27 -11.41
C ASP A 27 -5.37 11.21 -10.31
N ILE A 28 -4.45 11.50 -9.39
CA ILE A 28 -4.10 10.61 -8.28
C ILE A 28 -5.35 10.25 -7.47
N SER A 29 -6.30 11.19 -7.34
CA SER A 29 -7.57 10.99 -6.64
C SER A 29 -8.38 9.89 -7.31
N THR A 30 -8.55 9.98 -8.63
CA THR A 30 -9.23 8.95 -9.44
C THR A 30 -8.53 7.58 -9.33
N LEU A 31 -7.19 7.54 -9.35
CA LEU A 31 -6.44 6.29 -9.20
C LEU A 31 -6.65 5.67 -7.81
N MET A 32 -6.62 6.50 -6.76
CA MET A 32 -6.89 6.05 -5.39
C MET A 32 -8.31 5.52 -5.23
N GLU A 33 -9.31 6.23 -5.75
CA GLU A 33 -10.71 5.80 -5.72
C GLU A 33 -10.91 4.43 -6.38
N GLN A 34 -10.31 4.22 -7.57
CA GLN A 34 -10.38 2.94 -8.27
C GLN A 34 -9.76 1.80 -7.46
N ARG A 35 -8.58 2.04 -6.87
CA ARG A 35 -7.88 1.03 -6.05
C ARG A 35 -8.66 0.69 -4.78
N CYS A 36 -9.18 1.70 -4.09
CA CYS A 36 -10.02 1.53 -2.91
C CYS A 36 -11.31 0.76 -3.25
N TYR A 37 -11.98 1.11 -4.35
CA TYR A 37 -13.20 0.44 -4.78
C TYR A 37 -12.95 -1.05 -5.11
N GLN A 38 -11.87 -1.36 -5.83
CA GLN A 38 -11.48 -2.75 -6.12
C GLN A 38 -11.20 -3.55 -4.83
N ALA A 39 -10.55 -2.94 -3.84
CA ALA A 39 -10.32 -3.60 -2.56
C ALA A 39 -11.62 -3.85 -1.79
N LEU A 40 -12.54 -2.87 -1.76
CA LEU A 40 -13.86 -3.05 -1.16
C LEU A 40 -14.66 -4.17 -1.85
N GLN A 41 -14.56 -4.29 -3.18
CA GLN A 41 -15.19 -5.40 -3.91
C GLN A 41 -14.62 -6.76 -3.50
N LYS A 42 -13.29 -6.87 -3.34
CA LYS A 42 -12.64 -8.11 -2.86
C LYS A 42 -13.07 -8.46 -1.43
N ILE A 43 -13.05 -7.48 -0.53
CA ILE A 43 -13.52 -7.66 0.85
C ILE A 43 -14.99 -8.10 0.86
N GLN A 44 -15.85 -7.47 0.05
CA GLN A 44 -17.25 -7.88 -0.06
C GLN A 44 -17.39 -9.32 -0.57
N ALA A 45 -16.56 -9.76 -1.52
CA ALA A 45 -16.57 -11.14 -2.00
C ALA A 45 -16.19 -12.14 -0.89
N ILE A 46 -15.14 -11.84 -0.11
CA ILE A 46 -14.71 -12.65 1.04
C ILE A 46 -15.85 -12.75 2.08
N LEU A 47 -16.51 -11.62 2.38
CA LEU A 47 -17.60 -11.58 3.34
C LEU A 47 -18.87 -12.32 2.88
N LYS A 48 -19.12 -12.40 1.56
CA LYS A 48 -20.27 -13.09 0.97
C LYS A 48 -20.05 -14.59 0.76
N ASP A 49 -18.83 -15.09 0.98
CA ASP A 49 -18.56 -16.52 0.83
C ASP A 49 -19.10 -17.28 2.05
N ASP A 50 -20.29 -17.87 1.89
CA ASP A 50 -21.00 -18.66 2.91
C ASP A 50 -20.45 -20.09 3.06
N ARG A 51 -19.40 -20.47 2.32
CA ARG A 51 -18.84 -21.84 2.33
C ARG A 51 -17.91 -22.13 3.50
N LEU A 52 -17.40 -21.08 4.15
CA LEU A 52 -16.49 -21.17 5.28
C LEU A 52 -17.31 -21.21 6.58
N ASP A 53 -17.16 -22.30 7.33
CA ASP A 53 -17.85 -22.53 8.61
C ASP A 53 -17.36 -21.53 9.68
N ASP A 54 -18.15 -21.23 10.72
CA ASP A 54 -17.81 -20.22 11.75
C ASP A 54 -16.46 -20.51 12.45
N THR A 55 -16.05 -21.78 12.44
CA THR A 55 -14.76 -22.26 12.95
C THR A 55 -13.54 -21.72 12.16
N GLU A 56 -13.74 -21.26 10.92
CA GLU A 56 -12.73 -20.69 10.02
C GLU A 56 -12.82 -19.15 9.92
N CYS A 57 -13.58 -18.49 10.80
CA CYS A 57 -13.76 -17.03 10.81
C CYS A 57 -12.42 -16.25 10.84
N PHE A 58 -11.38 -16.81 11.46
CA PHE A 58 -10.03 -16.24 11.44
C PHE A 58 -9.39 -16.21 10.05
N GLN A 59 -9.67 -17.19 9.19
CA GLN A 59 -9.17 -17.22 7.82
C GLN A 59 -9.80 -16.09 6.99
N LYS A 60 -11.10 -15.78 7.19
CA LYS A 60 -11.75 -14.63 6.54
C LYS A 60 -11.11 -13.30 6.94
N ILE A 61 -10.76 -13.15 8.21
CA ILE A 61 -10.09 -11.93 8.71
C ILE A 61 -8.69 -11.81 8.08
N GLU A 62 -7.95 -12.92 7.99
CA GLU A 62 -6.64 -12.96 7.36
C GLU A 62 -6.71 -12.60 5.87
N GLU A 63 -7.68 -13.15 5.13
CA GLU A 63 -7.89 -12.81 3.72
C GLU A 63 -8.21 -11.32 3.51
N ILE A 64 -9.01 -10.73 4.41
CA ILE A 64 -9.30 -9.29 4.38
C ILE A 64 -8.02 -8.48 4.61
N VAL A 65 -7.17 -8.89 5.56
CA VAL A 65 -5.90 -8.18 5.76
C VAL A 65 -4.96 -8.33 4.58
N CYS A 66 -4.86 -9.52 3.99
CA CYS A 66 -4.11 -9.71 2.76
C CYS A 66 -4.57 -8.73 1.66
N VAL A 67 -5.86 -8.38 1.57
CA VAL A 67 -6.34 -7.35 0.63
C VAL A 67 -5.75 -5.96 0.94
N PHE A 68 -5.66 -5.57 2.21
CA PHE A 68 -5.05 -4.30 2.63
C PHE A 68 -3.53 -4.28 2.44
N GLU A 69 -2.83 -5.37 2.75
CA GLU A 69 -1.38 -5.46 2.56
C GLU A 69 -1.00 -5.37 1.08
N ASN A 70 -1.79 -5.99 0.20
CA ASN A 70 -1.64 -5.87 -1.25
C ASN A 70 -1.91 -4.45 -1.77
N LEU A 71 -2.67 -3.63 -1.04
CA LEU A 71 -2.81 -2.20 -1.31
C LEU A 71 -1.62 -1.37 -0.80
N GLY A 72 -0.70 -1.97 -0.04
CA GLY A 72 0.39 -1.28 0.66
C GLY A 72 -0.01 -0.70 2.02
N SER A 73 -1.16 -1.12 2.56
CA SER A 73 -1.64 -0.71 3.88
C SER A 73 -1.41 -1.82 4.89
N GLY A 74 -0.51 -1.61 5.84
CA GLY A 74 -0.33 -2.55 6.94
C GLY A 74 -1.48 -2.49 7.93
N CYS A 75 -2.04 -3.63 8.33
CA CYS A 75 -3.11 -3.73 9.33
C CYS A 75 -2.58 -3.86 10.78
N GLY A 76 -1.27 -3.70 10.99
CA GLY A 76 -0.61 -3.83 12.29
C GLY A 76 -0.12 -5.27 12.56
N THR A 77 0.22 -5.57 13.81
CA THR A 77 0.89 -6.83 14.19
C THR A 77 -0.05 -7.87 14.80
N ARG A 78 -1.37 -7.67 14.73
CA ARG A 78 -2.36 -8.60 15.32
C ARG A 78 -2.58 -9.89 14.51
N HIS A 79 -1.63 -10.24 13.65
CA HIS A 79 -1.62 -11.43 12.78
C HIS A 79 -1.02 -12.67 13.45
N ASP A 80 -0.56 -12.55 14.69
CA ASP A 80 0.01 -13.66 15.45
C ASP A 80 -1.11 -14.50 16.09
N PHE A 81 -1.79 -15.29 15.25
CA PHE A 81 -2.69 -16.34 15.70
C PHE A 81 -1.90 -17.65 15.76
N GLY A 82 -1.19 -17.84 16.87
CA GLY A 82 -0.34 -19.02 17.14
C GLY A 82 -1.08 -20.35 17.10
#